data_AF-A0A8K0L762-F1
#
_entry.id   AF-A0A8K0L762-F1
#
_cell.length_a   1.000
_cell.length_b   1.000
_cell.length_c   1.000
_cell.angle_alpha   90.00
_cell.angle_beta   90.00
_cell.angle_gamma   90.00
#
_symmetry.space_group_name_H-M   'P 1'
#
loop_
_entity.id
_entity.type
_entity.pdbx_description
1 polymer ?
#
loop_
_entity_poly.entity_id
_entity_poly.type
_entity_poly.pdbx_seq_one_letter_code
_entity_poly.pdbx_strand_id
1 'polypeptide(L)'
;MASLTSAWERLNIAKENAAAAMERLNRASRAVRDAESHIARAQNTIQSQEARVRGLEQVPPGRRDSRWRADRAHCQGDINAAFRTRDEFRRRLEEAQRAQVAARHAKANAEQAVSDRQLELQRAQQRANGPPAPHRGGHGGPPQGRHGGHYGGPRRHY
;
A
#
# COMPACT_ATOMS: atom_id res chain seq x y z
N MET A 1 -5.07 18.66 25.16
CA MET A 1 -4.80 19.51 23.97
C MET A 1 -3.53 18.99 23.32
N ALA A 2 -3.54 18.66 22.03
CA ALA A 2 -2.31 18.22 21.35
C ALA A 2 -1.38 19.43 21.13
N SER A 3 -0.14 19.33 21.59
CA SER A 3 0.87 20.39 21.38
C SER A 3 1.31 20.42 19.90
N LEU A 4 1.79 21.58 19.44
CA LEU A 4 2.39 21.74 18.11
C LEU A 4 3.51 20.71 17.85
N THR A 5 4.31 20.41 18.88
CA THR A 5 5.35 19.38 18.86
C THR A 5 4.77 18.01 18.52
N SER A 6 3.65 17.64 19.15
CA SER A 6 2.97 16.37 18.90
C SER A 6 2.34 16.27 17.50
N ALA A 7 1.88 17.41 16.94
CA ALA A 7 1.38 17.47 15.56
C ALA A 7 2.51 17.31 14.52
N TRP A 8 3.68 17.91 14.77
CA TRP A 8 4.88 17.72 13.95
C TRP A 8 5.38 16.28 13.95
N GLU A 9 5.42 15.65 15.12
CA GLU A 9 5.83 14.25 15.26
C GLU A 9 4.92 13.30 14.47
N ARG A 10 3.59 13.48 14.59
CA ARG A 10 2.62 12.71 13.79
C ARG A 10 2.79 12.91 12.28
N LEU A 11 3.12 14.13 11.85
CA LEU A 11 3.38 14.42 10.44
C LEU A 11 4.64 13.71 9.95
N ASN A 12 5.72 13.70 10.73
CA ASN A 12 6.95 13.01 10.35
C ASN A 12 6.71 11.49 10.23
N ILE A 13 6.02 10.87 11.19
CA ILE A 13 5.65 9.45 11.12
C ILE A 13 4.81 9.16 9.86
N ALA A 14 3.86 10.04 9.52
CA ALA A 14 3.05 9.88 8.31
C ALA A 14 3.91 9.92 7.03
N LYS A 15 4.90 10.83 6.96
CA LYS A 15 5.82 10.93 5.82
C LYS A 15 6.72 9.69 5.69
N GLU A 16 7.24 9.19 6.80
CA GLU A 16 8.04 7.95 6.83
C GLU A 16 7.21 6.75 6.35
N ASN A 17 5.96 6.65 6.80
CA ASN A 17 5.03 5.62 6.35
C ASN A 17 4.73 5.71 4.86
N ALA A 18 4.57 6.93 4.32
CA ALA A 18 4.37 7.16 2.89
C ALA A 18 5.60 6.74 2.07
N ALA A 19 6.81 7.08 2.53
CA ALA A 19 8.05 6.63 1.90
C ALA A 19 8.18 5.10 1.91
N ALA A 20 7.87 4.45 3.04
CA ALA A 20 7.88 3.00 3.15
C ALA A 20 6.82 2.34 2.23
N ALA A 21 5.66 2.96 2.05
CA ALA A 21 4.63 2.50 1.11
C ALA A 21 5.10 2.62 -0.36
N MET A 22 5.81 3.70 -0.71
CA MET A 22 6.42 3.86 -2.03
C MET A 22 7.47 2.79 -2.30
N GLU A 23 8.33 2.46 -1.33
CA GLU A 23 9.33 1.39 -1.48
C GLU A 23 8.68 0.00 -1.63
N ARG A 24 7.57 -0.27 -0.93
CA ARG A 24 6.79 -1.49 -1.15
C ARG A 24 6.24 -1.56 -2.58
N LEU A 25 5.71 -0.45 -3.10
CA LEU A 25 5.21 -0.38 -4.48
C LEU A 25 6.33 -0.59 -5.51
N ASN A 26 7.50 0.00 -5.28
CA ASN A 26 8.68 -0.18 -6.13
C ASN A 26 9.11 -1.64 -6.20
N ARG A 27 9.19 -2.32 -5.03
CA ARG A 27 9.52 -3.75 -4.98
C ARG A 27 8.49 -4.63 -5.69
N ALA A 28 7.20 -4.39 -5.45
CA ALA A 28 6.13 -5.14 -6.14
C ALA A 28 6.19 -4.93 -7.66
N SER A 29 6.47 -3.71 -8.12
CA SER A 29 6.59 -3.39 -9.54
C SER A 29 7.81 -4.05 -10.19
N ARG A 30 8.92 -4.20 -9.47
CA ARG A 30 10.09 -4.98 -9.95
C ARG A 30 9.76 -6.46 -10.07
N ALA A 31 9.09 -7.03 -9.07
CA ALA A 31 8.68 -8.43 -9.09
C ALA A 31 7.76 -8.77 -10.29
N VAL A 32 6.85 -7.86 -10.66
CA VAL A 32 6.02 -7.98 -11.87
C VAL A 32 6.90 -8.05 -13.13
N ARG A 33 7.81 -7.09 -13.32
CA ARG A 33 8.70 -7.05 -14.50
C ARG A 33 9.62 -8.27 -14.58
N ASP A 34 10.14 -8.73 -13.45
CA ASP A 34 11.00 -9.91 -13.39
C ASP A 34 10.21 -11.15 -13.82
N ALA A 35 8.99 -11.34 -13.30
CA ALA A 35 8.14 -12.45 -13.68
C ALA A 35 7.77 -12.42 -15.18
N GLU A 36 7.42 -11.25 -15.72
CA GLU A 36 7.18 -11.06 -17.15
C GLU A 36 8.41 -11.41 -18.00
N SER A 37 9.61 -10.99 -17.57
CA SER A 37 10.87 -11.31 -18.27
C SER A 37 11.12 -12.82 -18.31
N HIS A 38 10.90 -13.52 -17.20
CA HIS A 38 11.06 -14.97 -17.15
C HIS A 38 10.04 -15.71 -18.02
N ILE A 39 8.78 -15.25 -18.04
CA ILE A 39 7.74 -15.78 -18.94
C ILE A 39 8.16 -15.61 -20.40
N ALA A 40 8.64 -14.41 -20.78
CA ALA A 40 9.07 -14.13 -22.14
C ALA A 40 10.27 -15.00 -22.56
N ARG A 41 11.26 -15.17 -21.68
CA ARG A 41 12.41 -16.05 -21.94
C ARG A 41 11.96 -17.50 -22.15
N ALA A 42 11.07 -18.00 -21.29
CA ALA A 42 10.54 -19.35 -21.42
C ALA A 42 9.76 -19.54 -22.74
N GLN A 43 8.97 -18.55 -23.15
CA GLN A 43 8.27 -18.57 -24.44
C GLN A 43 9.25 -18.60 -25.63
N ASN A 44 10.33 -17.82 -25.57
CA ASN A 44 11.36 -17.84 -26.61
C ASN A 44 12.05 -19.21 -26.70
N THR A 45 12.34 -19.83 -25.55
CA THR A 45 12.89 -21.20 -25.52
C THR A 45 11.92 -22.19 -26.15
N ILE A 46 10.62 -22.14 -25.80
CA ILE A 46 9.60 -23.02 -26.39
C ILE A 46 9.60 -22.86 -27.92
N GLN A 47 9.48 -21.64 -28.43
CA GLN A 47 9.42 -21.38 -29.87
C GLN A 47 10.68 -21.84 -30.61
N SER A 48 11.86 -21.56 -30.04
CA SER A 48 13.15 -21.96 -30.62
C SER A 48 13.27 -23.48 -30.71
N GLN A 49 12.93 -24.18 -29.64
CA GLN A 49 13.03 -25.64 -29.60
C GLN A 49 11.95 -26.31 -30.46
N GLU A 50 10.73 -25.77 -30.51
CA GLU A 50 9.70 -26.22 -31.45
C GLU A 50 10.15 -26.10 -32.91
N ALA A 51 10.84 -25.00 -33.26
CA ALA A 51 11.41 -24.84 -34.60
C ALA A 51 12.47 -25.93 -34.89
N ARG A 52 13.32 -26.26 -33.90
CA ARG A 52 14.29 -27.36 -34.01
C ARG A 52 13.61 -28.72 -34.18
N VAL A 53 12.56 -29.01 -33.40
CA VAL A 53 11.77 -30.24 -33.54
C VAL A 53 11.14 -30.32 -34.94
N ARG A 54 10.53 -29.24 -35.43
CA ARG A 54 9.99 -29.18 -36.80
C ARG A 54 11.07 -29.45 -37.86
N GLY A 55 12.29 -28.94 -37.67
CA GLY A 55 13.43 -29.24 -38.55
C GLY A 55 13.85 -30.71 -38.50
N LEU A 56 13.89 -31.31 -37.31
CA LEU A 56 14.16 -32.74 -37.14
C LEU A 56 13.08 -33.60 -37.79
N GLU A 57 11.82 -33.18 -37.76
CA GLU A 57 10.71 -33.94 -38.34
C GLU A 57 10.74 -34.01 -39.88
N GLN A 58 11.45 -33.10 -40.54
CA GLN A 58 11.70 -33.15 -41.99
C GLN A 58 12.67 -34.27 -42.39
N VAL A 59 13.43 -34.85 -41.44
CA VAL A 59 14.32 -35.98 -41.72
C VAL A 59 13.48 -37.22 -42.04
N PRO A 60 13.71 -37.88 -43.20
CA PRO A 60 12.97 -39.08 -43.60
C PRO A 60 13.07 -40.19 -42.55
N PRO A 61 12.00 -40.98 -42.30
CA PRO A 61 12.02 -42.03 -41.27
C PRO A 61 13.19 -43.01 -41.35
N GLY A 62 13.59 -43.42 -42.57
CA GLY A 62 14.74 -44.31 -42.80
C GLY A 62 16.11 -43.70 -42.50
N ARG A 63 16.20 -42.40 -42.21
CA ARG A 63 17.43 -41.68 -41.83
C ARG A 63 17.41 -41.17 -40.38
N ARG A 64 16.41 -41.57 -39.58
CA ARG A 64 16.29 -41.21 -38.16
C ARG A 64 17.11 -42.17 -37.31
N ASP A 65 18.38 -41.83 -37.11
CA ASP A 65 19.33 -42.62 -36.33
C ASP A 65 19.23 -42.34 -34.81
N SER A 66 20.19 -42.86 -34.05
CA SER A 66 20.29 -42.61 -32.60
C SER A 66 20.51 -41.14 -32.27
N ARG A 67 21.28 -40.42 -33.09
CA ARG A 67 21.54 -38.99 -32.92
C ARG A 67 20.27 -38.17 -33.10
N TRP A 68 19.50 -38.45 -34.13
CA TRP A 68 18.18 -37.82 -34.34
C TRP A 68 17.27 -38.01 -33.12
N ARG A 69 17.22 -39.23 -32.56
CA ARG A 69 16.40 -39.53 -31.37
C ARG A 69 16.87 -38.74 -30.15
N ALA A 70 18.19 -38.66 -29.93
CA ALA A 70 18.77 -37.89 -28.83
C ALA A 70 18.48 -36.39 -28.98
N ASP A 71 18.68 -35.83 -30.16
CA ASP A 71 18.44 -34.41 -30.44
C ASP A 71 16.96 -34.05 -30.25
N ARG A 72 16.04 -34.90 -30.74
CA ARG A 72 14.60 -34.70 -30.54
C ARG A 72 14.21 -34.77 -29.06
N ALA A 73 14.71 -35.76 -28.35
CA ALA A 73 14.44 -35.93 -26.92
C ALA A 73 14.96 -34.74 -26.09
N HIS A 74 16.14 -34.23 -26.43
CA HIS A 74 16.71 -33.05 -25.80
C HIS A 74 15.84 -31.80 -26.03
N CYS A 75 15.44 -31.53 -27.29
CA CYS A 75 14.55 -30.42 -27.59
C CYS A 75 13.21 -30.54 -26.83
N GLN A 76 12.64 -31.74 -26.77
CA GLN A 76 11.40 -31.98 -26.01
C GLN A 76 11.60 -31.76 -24.50
N GLY A 77 12.76 -32.16 -23.95
CA GLY A 77 13.13 -31.92 -22.57
C GLY A 77 13.19 -30.42 -22.25
N ASP A 78 13.82 -29.63 -23.10
CA ASP A 78 13.92 -28.17 -22.97
C ASP A 78 12.54 -27.50 -23.07
N ILE A 79 11.69 -27.92 -24.00
CA ILE A 79 10.31 -27.43 -24.14
C ILE A 79 9.53 -27.68 -22.85
N ASN A 80 9.58 -28.91 -22.34
CA ASN A 80 8.89 -29.30 -21.11
C ASN A 80 9.39 -28.51 -19.90
N ALA A 81 10.70 -28.28 -19.80
CA ALA A 81 11.29 -27.45 -18.75
C ALA A 81 10.84 -25.98 -18.87
N ALA A 82 10.83 -25.42 -20.07
CA ALA A 82 10.40 -24.06 -20.32
C ALA A 82 8.91 -23.85 -20.01
N PHE A 83 8.03 -24.80 -20.34
CA PHE A 83 6.62 -24.75 -19.93
C PHE A 83 6.46 -24.69 -18.40
N ARG A 84 7.19 -25.54 -17.66
CA ARG A 84 7.16 -25.53 -16.19
C ARG A 84 7.61 -24.18 -15.62
N THR A 85 8.73 -23.64 -16.12
CA THR A 85 9.23 -22.31 -15.73
C THR A 85 8.19 -21.24 -16.02
N ARG A 86 7.61 -21.22 -17.23
CA ARG A 86 6.58 -20.25 -17.61
C ARG A 86 5.39 -20.28 -16.66
N ASP A 87 4.90 -21.46 -16.32
CA ASP A 87 3.70 -21.62 -15.49
C ASP A 87 3.97 -21.34 -14.00
N GLU A 88 5.20 -21.57 -13.52
CA GLU A 88 5.67 -21.07 -12.23
C GLU A 88 5.67 -19.54 -12.18
N PHE A 89 6.26 -18.89 -13.19
CA PHE A 89 6.33 -17.43 -13.22
C PHE A 89 4.99 -16.76 -13.50
N ARG A 90 4.04 -17.43 -14.17
CA ARG A 90 2.65 -16.95 -14.27
C ARG A 90 1.98 -16.85 -12.91
N ARG A 91 2.15 -17.86 -12.05
CA ARG A 91 1.64 -17.82 -10.66
C ARG A 91 2.28 -16.68 -9.86
N ARG A 92 3.61 -16.52 -9.99
CA ARG A 92 4.32 -15.40 -9.36
C ARG A 92 3.88 -14.04 -9.88
N LEU A 93 3.56 -13.93 -11.18
CA LEU A 93 3.08 -12.70 -11.78
C LEU A 93 1.73 -12.29 -11.17
N GLU A 94 0.79 -13.23 -11.03
CA GLU A 94 -0.51 -12.97 -10.40
C GLU A 94 -0.37 -12.54 -8.93
N GLU A 95 0.54 -13.16 -8.17
CA GLU A 95 0.86 -12.76 -6.80
C GLU A 95 1.50 -11.35 -6.75
N ALA A 96 2.46 -11.09 -7.62
CA ALA A 96 3.14 -9.80 -7.72
C ALA A 96 2.18 -8.68 -8.14
N GLN A 97 1.26 -8.94 -9.06
CA GLN A 97 0.22 -7.98 -9.47
C GLN A 97 -0.75 -7.68 -8.33
N ARG A 98 -1.20 -8.69 -7.58
CA ARG A 98 -2.01 -8.49 -6.37
C ARG A 98 -1.27 -7.65 -5.33
N ALA A 99 0.00 -7.96 -5.07
CA ALA A 99 0.84 -7.18 -4.18
C ALA A 99 1.04 -5.74 -4.66
N GLN A 100 1.17 -5.53 -5.97
CA GLN A 100 1.31 -4.20 -6.56
C GLN A 100 0.04 -3.37 -6.38
N VAL A 101 -1.14 -3.96 -6.61
CA VAL A 101 -2.44 -3.29 -6.37
C VAL A 101 -2.57 -2.92 -4.90
N ALA A 102 -2.32 -3.87 -3.99
CA ALA A 102 -2.34 -3.60 -2.55
C ALA A 102 -1.36 -2.48 -2.15
N ALA A 103 -0.15 -2.47 -2.72
CA ALA A 103 0.84 -1.44 -2.46
C ALA A 103 0.43 -0.07 -3.01
N ARG A 104 -0.27 0.00 -4.15
CA ARG A 104 -0.85 1.26 -4.67
C ARG A 104 -1.89 1.84 -3.70
N HIS A 105 -2.79 1.00 -3.20
CA HIS A 105 -3.77 1.43 -2.20
C HIS A 105 -3.11 1.88 -0.90
N ALA A 106 -2.12 1.12 -0.40
CA ALA A 106 -1.37 1.48 0.80
C ALA A 106 -0.64 2.83 0.63
N LYS A 107 -0.04 3.07 -0.54
CA LYS A 107 0.59 4.34 -0.89
C LYS A 107 -0.43 5.49 -0.85
N ALA A 108 -1.56 5.35 -1.54
CA ALA A 108 -2.59 6.38 -1.57
C ALA A 108 -3.12 6.71 -0.16
N ASN A 109 -3.35 5.69 0.66
CA ASN A 109 -3.79 5.88 2.05
C ASN A 109 -2.73 6.60 2.89
N ALA A 110 -1.45 6.29 2.70
CA ALA A 110 -0.37 6.95 3.41
C ALA A 110 -0.18 8.42 2.97
N GLU A 111 -0.33 8.71 1.68
CA GLU A 111 -0.32 10.08 1.15
C GLU A 111 -1.50 10.90 1.69
N GLN A 112 -2.69 10.30 1.78
CA GLN A 112 -3.85 10.93 2.40
C GLN A 112 -3.58 11.24 3.88
N ALA A 113 -3.00 10.29 4.62
CA ALA A 113 -2.64 10.52 6.01
C ALA A 113 -1.63 11.67 6.17
N VAL A 114 -0.67 11.82 5.26
CA VAL A 114 0.24 12.99 5.25
C VAL A 114 -0.55 14.28 5.07
N SER A 115 -1.48 14.33 4.10
CA SER A 115 -2.33 15.51 3.86
C SER A 115 -3.16 15.86 5.09
N ASP A 116 -3.80 14.88 5.72
CA ASP A 116 -4.61 15.07 6.92
C ASP A 116 -3.78 15.62 8.09
N ARG A 117 -2.55 15.11 8.29
CA ARG A 117 -1.63 15.61 9.32
C ARG A 117 -1.09 17.00 9.02
N GLN A 118 -0.87 17.35 7.75
CA GLN A 118 -0.50 18.71 7.36
C GLN A 118 -1.62 19.71 7.68
N LEU A 119 -2.87 19.34 7.39
CA LEU A 119 -4.03 20.17 7.72
C LEU A 119 -4.24 20.30 9.23
N GLU A 120 -4.06 19.22 9.98
CA GLU A 120 -4.09 19.24 11.44
C GLU A 120 -3.04 20.19 12.01
N LEU A 121 -1.81 20.13 11.50
CA LEU A 121 -0.71 21.01 11.89
C LEU A 121 -1.03 22.48 11.58
N GLN A 122 -1.57 22.77 10.40
CA GLN A 122 -1.98 24.13 10.01
C GLN A 122 -3.04 24.68 10.97
N ARG A 123 -4.06 23.87 11.31
CA ARG A 123 -5.10 24.26 12.29
C ARG A 123 -4.52 24.48 13.68
N ALA A 124 -3.57 23.65 14.10
CA ALA A 124 -2.89 23.82 15.39
C ALA A 124 -2.07 25.12 15.43
N GLN A 125 -1.38 25.47 14.34
CA GLN A 125 -0.64 26.74 14.22
C GLN A 125 -1.57 27.95 14.25
N GLN A 126 -2.70 27.88 13.54
CA GLN A 126 -3.72 28.95 13.57
C GLN A 126 -4.30 29.14 14.97
N ARG A 127 -4.50 28.07 15.74
CA ARG A 127 -4.96 28.17 17.14
C ARG A 127 -3.90 28.75 18.08
N ALA A 128 -2.63 28.45 17.83
CA ALA A 128 -1.53 29.00 18.62
C ALA A 128 -1.25 30.48 18.32
N ASN A 129 -1.48 30.92 17.08
CA ASN A 129 -1.23 32.30 16.62
C ASN A 129 -2.48 33.19 16.57
N GLY A 130 -3.67 32.61 16.76
CA GLY A 130 -4.94 33.35 16.79
C GLY A 130 -5.03 34.22 18.05
N PRO A 131 -5.83 35.31 18.01
CA PRO A 131 -6.03 36.15 19.19
C PRO A 131 -6.54 35.28 20.35
N PRO A 132 -6.07 35.52 21.59
CA PRO A 132 -6.58 34.80 22.75
C PRO A 132 -8.11 34.89 22.74
N ALA A 133 -8.77 33.76 22.92
CA ALA A 133 -10.22 33.73 23.10
C ALA A 133 -10.56 34.80 24.15
N PRO A 134 -11.56 35.68 23.90
CA PRO A 134 -11.90 36.71 24.86
C PRO A 134 -12.14 36.01 26.20
N HIS A 135 -11.36 36.41 27.21
CA HIS A 135 -11.60 35.99 28.57
C HIS A 135 -13.05 36.33 28.87
N ARG A 136 -13.92 35.32 28.95
CA ARG A 136 -15.25 35.49 29.51
C ARG A 136 -15.00 35.83 30.97
N GLY A 137 -14.94 37.13 31.25
CA GLY A 137 -14.59 37.68 32.54
C GLY A 137 -15.44 37.06 33.63
N GLY A 138 -14.81 36.21 34.44
CA GLY A 138 -15.26 35.95 35.79
C GLY A 138 -14.93 37.16 36.65
N HIS A 139 -15.80 38.17 36.63
CA HIS A 139 -15.99 39.11 37.73
C HIS A 139 -17.37 38.75 38.31
N GLY A 140 -17.51 38.21 39.52
CA GLY A 140 -16.91 38.73 40.74
C GLY A 140 -17.76 39.89 41.25
N GLY A 141 -18.97 39.61 41.75
CA GLY A 141 -19.83 40.57 42.43
C GLY A 141 -20.73 39.86 43.43
N PRO A 142 -20.56 40.06 44.76
CA PRO A 142 -21.45 39.50 45.76
C PRO A 142 -22.72 40.35 45.88
N PRO A 143 -23.94 39.77 46.00
CA PRO A 143 -25.09 40.54 46.45
C PRO A 143 -25.15 40.47 47.99
N GLN A 144 -24.56 41.46 48.67
CA GLN A 144 -24.81 41.71 50.09
C GLN A 144 -25.91 42.77 50.25
N GLY A 145 -27.07 42.35 50.78
CA GLY A 145 -28.05 43.14 51.54
C GLY A 145 -28.86 44.19 50.75
N ARG A 146 -30.07 44.59 51.14
CA ARG A 146 -30.79 44.45 52.41
C ARG A 146 -32.22 45.01 52.23
N HIS A 147 -33.18 44.39 52.92
CA HIS A 147 -34.44 44.95 53.49
C HIS A 147 -35.76 45.05 52.71
N GLY A 148 -36.81 44.66 53.45
CA GLY A 148 -38.24 44.85 53.19
C GLY A 148 -38.95 43.53 52.88
N GLY A 149 -39.26 42.65 53.82
CA GLY A 149 -40.06 42.88 55.02
C GLY A 149 -41.44 42.22 54.84
N HIS A 150 -41.83 41.40 55.83
CA HIS A 150 -43.20 41.28 56.35
C HIS A 150 -44.17 40.16 55.85
N TYR A 151 -44.29 39.16 56.75
CA TYR A 151 -45.50 38.52 57.32
C TYR A 151 -46.11 37.23 56.74
N GLY A 152 -46.33 36.29 57.68
CA GLY A 152 -47.29 35.17 57.64
C GLY A 152 -46.65 33.85 57.19
N GLY A 153 -46.26 32.92 58.05
CA GLY A 153 -47.02 32.31 59.14
C GLY A 153 -47.23 30.81 58.81
N PRO A 154 -47.21 29.90 59.80
CA PRO A 154 -46.60 28.56 59.63
C PRO A 154 -47.61 27.40 59.59
N ARG A 155 -47.19 26.21 59.12
CA ARG A 155 -47.53 24.87 59.70
C ARG A 155 -46.94 23.73 58.87
N ARG A 156 -46.02 22.96 59.46
CA ARG A 156 -46.16 21.60 60.08
C ARG A 156 -46.32 20.47 59.03
N HIS A 157 -45.28 19.65 58.85
CA HIS A 157 -45.06 18.33 59.49
C HIS A 157 -46.12 17.29 59.07
N TYR A 158 -45.80 16.38 58.14
CA TYR A 158 -45.25 15.03 58.36
C TYR A 158 -44.75 14.48 57.03
#